data_AF-A0A3N5SJA4-F1
#
_entry.id   AF-A0A3N5SJA4-F1
#
_cell.length_a   1.000
_cell.length_b   1.000
_cell.length_c   1.000
_cell.angle_alpha   90.00
_cell.angle_beta   90.00
_cell.angle_gamma   90.00
#
_symmetry.space_group_name_H-M   'P 1'
#
loop_
_entity.id
_entity.type
_entity.pdbx_description
1 polymer ?
#
loop_
_entity_poly.entity_id
_entity_poly.type
_entity_poly.pdbx_seq_one_letter_code
_entity_poly.pdbx_strand_id
1 'polypeptide(L)'
;MISAERLGEIAAECLDQVEEYDSPRPALAAVADLVSGMIGPRPGRAILERPDPVSMAFVEVLDQIVFEISEPAEAEGGRVEEYILGDLYRRLEVFLCLNRGIEHYRTQLHSRAITADDALIIRYYSLADLLPTLMSEFFEQPHLRFPILHAMISFRTEDLIGFFYEIARGEYENDLRVLAVIGLNGNDNGRFDAWEMFGDTGDADFSALICHVSGTSGCAPASGCVLLFRVVEIELAAGRMEDPAACRAMILALHDILQYDIGSVLLKSRIYESLSRILGLMQCSCMRNFLLNDENLRHFIYLADGVPVELFEQVSRLLEFLGGGVMMGMERLVADGGVHLDERSSQLSSYLMSMGFDPLLL
;
A
#
# COMPACT_ATOMS: atom_id res chain seq x y z
N MET A 1 10.02 -12.88 -14.27
CA MET A 1 9.42 -12.62 -12.96
C MET A 1 10.12 -13.49 -11.92
N ILE A 2 10.21 -13.04 -10.67
CA ILE A 2 10.89 -13.67 -9.54
C ILE A 2 9.83 -14.36 -8.69
N SER A 3 10.02 -15.65 -8.44
CA SER A 3 9.19 -16.44 -7.54
C SER A 3 9.52 -16.13 -6.08
N ALA A 4 8.61 -16.46 -5.16
CA ALA A 4 8.86 -16.32 -3.71
C ALA A 4 10.09 -17.13 -3.25
N GLU A 5 10.31 -18.32 -3.82
CA GLU A 5 11.49 -19.15 -3.55
C GLU A 5 12.78 -18.42 -3.95
N ARG A 6 12.83 -17.86 -5.16
CA ARG A 6 13.98 -17.10 -5.63
C ARG A 6 14.22 -15.83 -4.81
N LEU A 7 13.16 -15.16 -4.34
CA LEU A 7 13.30 -14.01 -3.45
C LEU A 7 13.88 -14.41 -2.08
N GLY A 8 13.50 -15.59 -1.57
CA GLY A 8 14.08 -16.15 -0.34
C GLY A 8 15.56 -16.52 -0.48
N GLU A 9 15.98 -17.05 -1.64
CA GLU A 9 17.39 -17.28 -1.96
C GLU A 9 18.19 -15.97 -1.96
N ILE A 10 17.67 -14.93 -2.60
CA ILE A 10 18.30 -13.60 -2.62
C ILE A 10 18.42 -13.05 -1.20
N ALA A 11 17.37 -13.17 -0.38
CA ALA A 11 17.41 -12.76 1.02
C ALA A 11 18.45 -13.56 1.84
N ALA A 12 18.64 -14.85 1.56
CA ALA A 12 19.66 -15.66 2.23
C ALA A 12 21.08 -15.21 1.83
N GLU A 13 21.33 -14.97 0.54
CA GLU A 13 22.63 -14.46 0.07
C GLU A 13 22.91 -13.05 0.61
N CYS A 14 21.90 -12.17 0.67
CA CYS A 14 22.03 -10.84 1.30
C CYS A 14 22.37 -10.94 2.79
N LEU A 15 21.79 -11.91 3.51
CA LEU A 15 22.08 -12.15 4.91
C LEU A 15 23.54 -12.55 5.11
N ASP A 16 24.05 -13.48 4.30
CA ASP A 16 25.44 -13.91 4.35
C ASP A 16 26.38 -12.70 4.12
N GLN A 17 26.06 -11.83 3.16
CA GLN A 17 26.83 -10.60 2.93
C GLN A 17 26.79 -9.65 4.15
N VAL A 18 25.62 -9.44 4.75
CA VAL A 18 25.50 -8.54 5.90
C VAL A 18 26.31 -9.04 7.11
N GLU A 19 26.36 -10.36 7.34
CA GLU A 19 27.13 -10.94 8.44
C GLU A 19 28.66 -10.86 8.26
N GLU A 20 29.14 -10.66 7.04
CA GLU A 20 30.58 -10.52 6.74
C GLU A 20 31.15 -9.14 7.13
N TYR A 21 30.30 -8.13 7.33
CA TYR A 21 30.73 -6.75 7.55
C TYR A 21 30.24 -6.16 8.88
N ASP A 22 31.16 -5.56 9.64
CA ASP A 22 30.85 -4.88 10.91
C ASP A 22 30.22 -3.48 10.75
N SER A 23 30.05 -2.99 9.51
CA SER A 23 29.61 -1.63 9.23
C SER A 23 28.48 -1.60 8.19
N PRO A 24 27.43 -0.76 8.38
CA PRO A 24 26.29 -0.68 7.46
C PRO A 24 26.66 -0.39 6.01
N ARG A 25 27.60 0.54 5.78
CA ARG A 25 27.95 0.97 4.41
C ARG A 25 28.55 -0.14 3.55
N PRO A 26 29.62 -0.84 3.96
CA PRO A 26 30.16 -1.94 3.18
C PRO A 26 29.18 -3.11 3.04
N ALA A 27 28.36 -3.39 4.07
CA ALA A 27 27.30 -4.39 3.99
C ALA A 27 26.28 -4.04 2.89
N LEU A 28 25.77 -2.81 2.88
CA LEU A 28 24.83 -2.32 1.87
C LEU A 28 25.44 -2.29 0.46
N ALA A 29 26.74 -1.98 0.35
CA ALA A 29 27.43 -2.01 -0.94
C ALA A 29 27.51 -3.44 -1.52
N ALA A 30 27.86 -4.41 -0.69
CA ALA A 30 27.88 -5.82 -1.09
C ALA A 30 26.48 -6.32 -1.49
N VAL A 31 25.44 -5.92 -0.76
CA VAL A 31 24.05 -6.22 -1.10
C VAL A 31 23.65 -5.56 -2.43
N ALA A 32 24.02 -4.30 -2.67
CA ALA A 32 23.71 -3.61 -3.92
C ALA A 32 24.36 -4.30 -5.14
N ASP A 33 25.62 -4.70 -5.02
CA ASP A 33 26.35 -5.43 -6.07
C ASP A 33 25.69 -6.80 -6.36
N LEU A 34 25.34 -7.53 -5.30
CA LEU A 34 24.66 -8.82 -5.39
C LEU A 34 23.30 -8.70 -6.10
N VAL A 35 22.45 -7.80 -5.62
CA VAL A 35 21.10 -7.58 -6.16
C VAL A 35 21.17 -7.13 -7.61
N SER A 36 22.10 -6.22 -7.94
CA SER A 36 22.31 -5.76 -9.32
C SER A 36 22.72 -6.90 -10.25
N GLY A 37 23.54 -7.84 -9.76
CA GLY A 37 23.94 -9.03 -10.51
C GLY A 37 22.82 -10.06 -10.70
N MET A 38 21.92 -10.20 -9.73
CA MET A 38 20.87 -11.22 -9.74
C MET A 38 19.57 -10.77 -10.40
N ILE A 39 19.16 -9.52 -10.19
CA ILE A 39 17.86 -8.96 -10.59
C ILE A 39 18.02 -7.87 -11.66
N GLY A 40 19.14 -7.15 -11.65
CA GLY A 40 19.40 -6.00 -12.51
C GLY A 40 19.42 -4.67 -11.74
N PRO A 41 19.71 -3.55 -12.44
CA PRO A 41 20.08 -2.27 -11.81
C PRO A 41 18.93 -1.47 -11.19
N ARG A 42 17.67 -1.92 -11.36
CA ARG A 42 16.47 -1.32 -10.79
C ARG A 42 15.44 -2.41 -10.47
N PRO A 43 15.57 -3.10 -9.34
CA PRO A 43 14.63 -4.14 -8.94
C PRO A 43 13.27 -3.51 -8.56
N GLY A 44 12.41 -3.25 -9.55
CA GLY A 44 11.06 -2.73 -9.31
C GLY A 44 10.09 -3.79 -8.77
N ARG A 45 9.00 -3.37 -8.11
CA ARG A 45 7.96 -4.29 -7.56
C ARG A 45 7.33 -5.23 -8.59
N ALA A 46 7.32 -4.85 -9.87
CA ALA A 46 6.76 -5.63 -10.98
C ALA A 46 7.58 -6.89 -11.34
N ILE A 47 8.74 -7.08 -10.73
CA ILE A 47 9.51 -8.31 -10.93
C ILE A 47 8.82 -9.53 -10.32
N LEU A 48 7.94 -9.38 -9.32
CA LEU A 48 7.38 -10.50 -8.56
C LEU A 48 6.32 -11.28 -9.34
N GLU A 49 6.38 -12.61 -9.29
CA GLU A 49 5.35 -13.49 -9.87
C GLU A 49 4.01 -13.43 -9.12
N ARG A 50 4.08 -13.26 -7.80
CA ARG A 50 2.94 -13.14 -6.89
C ARG A 50 3.28 -12.07 -5.85
N PRO A 51 2.91 -10.81 -6.09
CA PRO A 51 3.21 -9.74 -5.16
C PRO A 51 2.34 -9.85 -3.91
N ASP A 52 2.99 -9.86 -2.75
CA ASP A 52 2.36 -9.63 -1.46
C ASP A 52 2.98 -8.38 -0.81
N PRO A 53 2.30 -7.75 0.18
CA PRO A 53 2.78 -6.51 0.79
C PRO A 53 4.20 -6.60 1.36
N VAL A 54 4.58 -7.72 1.96
CA VAL A 54 5.90 -7.89 2.59
C VAL A 54 6.97 -8.07 1.52
N SER A 55 6.73 -8.93 0.53
CA SER A 55 7.66 -9.11 -0.60
C SER A 55 7.86 -7.83 -1.40
N MET A 56 6.78 -7.06 -1.62
CA MET A 56 6.87 -5.76 -2.32
C MET A 56 7.70 -4.74 -1.54
N ALA A 57 7.51 -4.67 -0.21
CA ALA A 57 8.29 -3.77 0.65
C ALA A 57 9.77 -4.18 0.69
N PHE A 58 10.06 -5.49 0.72
CA PHE A 58 11.43 -5.98 0.65
C PHE A 58 12.12 -5.59 -0.67
N VAL A 59 11.45 -5.82 -1.82
CA VAL A 59 11.99 -5.43 -3.14
C VAL A 59 12.22 -3.92 -3.22
N GLU A 60 11.33 -3.11 -2.65
CA GLU A 60 11.51 -1.65 -2.58
C GLU A 60 12.73 -1.24 -1.74
N VAL A 61 12.99 -1.93 -0.62
CA VAL A 61 14.22 -1.71 0.15
C VAL A 61 15.45 -2.06 -0.68
N LEU A 62 15.43 -3.17 -1.41
CA LEU A 62 16.54 -3.54 -2.29
C LEU A 62 16.76 -2.52 -3.42
N ASP A 63 15.69 -2.02 -4.03
CA ASP A 63 15.74 -0.97 -5.06
C ASP A 63 16.35 0.31 -4.51
N GLN A 64 15.91 0.74 -3.32
CA GLN A 64 16.43 1.92 -2.67
C GLN A 64 17.92 1.75 -2.29
N ILE A 65 18.34 0.57 -1.84
CA ILE A 65 19.76 0.27 -1.59
C ILE A 65 20.57 0.36 -2.87
N VAL A 66 20.11 -0.28 -3.96
CA VAL A 66 20.82 -0.22 -5.26
C VAL A 66 20.90 1.21 -5.75
N PHE A 67 19.82 1.98 -5.67
CA PHE A 67 19.76 3.38 -6.08
C PHE A 67 20.74 4.25 -5.29
N GLU A 68 20.64 4.25 -3.96
CA GLU A 68 21.48 5.11 -3.09
C GLU A 68 22.97 4.73 -3.15
N ILE A 69 23.31 3.46 -3.37
CA ILE A 69 24.71 3.03 -3.51
C ILE A 69 25.26 3.30 -4.91
N SER A 70 24.45 3.12 -5.95
CA SER A 70 24.90 3.18 -7.35
C SER A 70 24.85 4.57 -7.96
N GLU A 71 24.00 5.48 -7.46
CA GLU A 71 23.99 6.85 -7.97
C GLU A 71 25.30 7.55 -7.60
N PRO A 72 26.07 8.02 -8.60
CA PRO A 72 27.31 8.71 -8.34
C PRO A 72 27.02 10.02 -7.61
N ALA A 73 27.74 10.26 -6.51
CA ALA A 73 27.78 11.50 -5.71
C ALA A 73 28.22 12.76 -6.52
N GLU A 74 28.20 12.69 -7.85
CA GLU A 74 28.73 13.68 -8.79
C GLU A 74 27.71 14.75 -9.19
N ALA A 75 26.42 14.59 -8.92
CA ALA A 75 25.45 15.62 -9.28
C ALA A 75 25.55 16.88 -8.40
N GLU A 76 25.83 16.75 -7.09
CA GLU A 76 25.95 17.91 -6.17
C GLU A 76 26.90 17.67 -4.97
N GLY A 77 28.01 16.93 -5.12
CA GLY A 77 29.03 16.82 -4.04
C GLY A 77 28.51 16.25 -2.70
N GLY A 78 27.31 15.67 -2.68
CA GLY A 78 26.68 15.09 -1.51
C GLY A 78 27.17 13.66 -1.32
N ARG A 79 27.84 13.40 -0.19
CA ARG A 79 27.95 12.02 0.32
C ARG A 79 26.52 11.57 0.66
N VAL A 80 26.13 10.36 0.25
CA VAL A 80 24.92 9.72 0.81
C VAL A 80 24.99 9.85 2.32
N GLU A 81 23.96 10.47 2.89
CA GLU A 81 23.98 10.84 4.30
C GLU A 81 23.95 9.57 5.15
N GLU A 82 24.84 9.47 6.15
CA GLU A 82 25.01 8.22 6.94
C GLU A 82 23.71 7.78 7.62
N TYR A 83 22.79 8.70 7.91
CA TYR A 83 21.49 8.35 8.47
C TYR A 83 20.58 7.63 7.47
N ILE A 84 20.69 7.91 6.15
CA ILE A 84 19.93 7.21 5.10
C ILE A 84 20.42 5.77 5.03
N LEU A 85 21.74 5.57 5.02
CA LEU A 85 22.35 4.24 5.04
C LEU A 85 21.99 3.47 6.32
N GLY A 86 22.02 4.15 7.47
CA GLY A 86 21.61 3.56 8.74
C GLY A 86 20.13 3.14 8.75
N ASP A 87 19.26 3.93 8.12
CA ASP A 87 17.84 3.57 7.99
C ASP A 87 17.63 2.36 7.07
N LEU A 88 18.21 2.39 5.87
CA LEU A 88 18.15 1.29 4.92
C LEU A 88 18.69 -0.02 5.48
N TYR A 89 19.79 0.05 6.22
CA TYR A 89 20.36 -1.11 6.88
C TYR A 89 19.40 -1.70 7.93
N ARG A 90 18.80 -0.87 8.78
CA ARG A 90 17.79 -1.33 9.76
C ARG A 90 16.57 -1.94 9.08
N ARG A 91 16.07 -1.32 8.01
CA ARG A 91 14.94 -1.86 7.23
C ARG A 91 15.30 -3.19 6.58
N LEU A 92 16.50 -3.32 6.03
CA LEU A 92 16.99 -4.59 5.48
C LEU A 92 17.06 -5.68 6.56
N GLU A 93 17.62 -5.39 7.73
CA GLU A 93 17.69 -6.33 8.86
C GLU A 93 16.31 -6.85 9.29
N VAL A 94 15.24 -6.05 9.13
CA VAL A 94 13.87 -6.49 9.40
C VAL A 94 13.48 -7.66 8.51
N PHE A 95 13.67 -7.54 7.19
CA PHE A 95 13.34 -8.59 6.23
C PHE A 95 14.28 -9.78 6.30
N LEU A 96 15.58 -9.56 6.55
CA LEU A 96 16.55 -10.66 6.71
C LEU A 96 16.25 -11.48 7.97
N CYS A 97 15.84 -10.84 9.06
CA CYS A 97 15.39 -11.52 10.27
C CYS A 97 14.12 -12.37 10.00
N LEU A 98 13.17 -11.84 9.23
CA LEU A 98 11.99 -12.58 8.79
C LEU A 98 12.35 -13.80 7.92
N ASN A 99 13.35 -13.67 7.04
CA ASN A 99 13.80 -14.76 6.16
C ASN A 99 14.34 -15.98 6.94
N ARG A 100 14.86 -15.77 8.16
CA ARG A 100 15.27 -16.85 9.08
C ARG A 100 14.10 -17.62 9.69
N GLY A 101 12.87 -17.12 9.53
CA GLY A 101 11.63 -17.74 9.97
C GLY A 101 10.84 -16.86 10.94
N ILE A 102 9.52 -17.03 10.91
CA ILE A 102 8.57 -16.21 11.68
C ILE A 102 8.79 -16.31 13.20
N GLU A 103 9.16 -17.48 13.72
CA GLU A 103 9.47 -17.65 15.15
C GLU A 103 10.75 -16.93 15.54
N HIS A 104 11.76 -16.92 14.65
CA HIS A 104 12.99 -16.17 14.89
C HIS A 104 12.70 -14.68 14.96
N TYR A 105 11.95 -14.15 13.98
CA TYR A 105 11.47 -12.78 13.95
C TYR A 105 10.75 -12.39 15.26
N ARG A 106 9.80 -13.20 15.73
CA ARG A 106 9.10 -12.97 17.01
C ARG A 106 10.05 -12.81 18.18
N THR A 107 11.04 -13.69 18.31
CA THR A 107 11.99 -13.65 19.44
C THR A 107 12.93 -12.45 19.38
N GLN A 108 13.28 -11.98 18.18
CA GLN A 108 14.24 -10.89 17.97
C GLN A 108 13.60 -9.50 17.97
N LEU A 109 12.27 -9.40 17.82
CA LEU A 109 11.60 -8.10 17.79
C LEU A 109 11.89 -7.27 19.05
N HIS A 110 11.95 -7.89 20.23
CA HIS A 110 12.25 -7.19 21.49
C HIS A 110 13.70 -6.71 21.63
N SER A 111 14.62 -7.18 20.78
CA SER A 111 16.02 -6.76 20.79
C SER A 111 16.33 -5.55 19.92
N ARG A 112 15.33 -5.02 19.19
CA ARG A 112 15.49 -3.87 18.30
C ARG A 112 14.33 -2.88 18.43
N ALA A 113 14.53 -1.67 17.92
CA ALA A 113 13.45 -0.70 17.79
C ALA A 113 12.47 -1.13 16.68
N ILE A 114 11.17 -1.00 16.95
CA ILE A 114 10.13 -1.25 15.95
C ILE A 114 10.23 -0.23 14.81
N THR A 115 10.01 -0.69 13.59
CA THR A 115 9.94 0.11 12.37
C THR A 115 8.56 -0.02 11.70
N ALA A 116 8.30 0.79 10.67
CA ALA A 116 7.08 0.65 9.87
C ALA A 116 7.00 -0.70 9.14
N ASP A 117 8.15 -1.27 8.77
CA ASP A 117 8.23 -2.59 8.13
C ASP A 117 7.84 -3.71 9.11
N ASP A 118 8.17 -3.58 10.41
CA ASP A 118 7.72 -4.53 11.44
C ASP A 118 6.19 -4.51 11.59
N ALA A 119 5.57 -3.32 11.60
CA ALA A 119 4.10 -3.20 11.65
C ALA A 119 3.43 -3.84 10.43
N LEU A 120 4.02 -3.70 9.23
CA LEU A 120 3.56 -4.36 8.02
C LEU A 120 3.63 -5.89 8.14
N ILE A 121 4.75 -6.43 8.63
CA ILE A 121 4.95 -7.88 8.82
C ILE A 121 3.96 -8.41 9.85
N ILE A 122 3.80 -7.73 10.99
CA ILE A 122 2.86 -8.14 12.05
C ILE A 122 1.44 -8.24 11.53
N ARG A 123 0.99 -7.25 10.75
CA ARG A 123 -0.31 -7.26 10.05
C ARG A 123 -0.40 -8.44 9.08
N TYR A 124 0.56 -8.59 8.18
CA TYR A 124 0.50 -9.58 7.11
C TYR A 124 0.46 -11.02 7.64
N TYR A 125 1.29 -11.33 8.63
CA TYR A 125 1.34 -12.65 9.27
C TYR A 125 0.34 -12.82 10.42
N SER A 126 -0.51 -11.83 10.69
CA SER A 126 -1.53 -11.86 11.75
C SER A 126 -0.95 -12.22 13.14
N LEU A 127 0.16 -11.60 13.52
CA LEU A 127 0.88 -11.87 14.78
C LEU A 127 0.22 -11.16 15.97
N ALA A 128 -0.96 -11.65 16.37
CA ALA A 128 -1.79 -11.03 17.42
C ALA A 128 -1.10 -10.98 18.79
N ASP A 129 -0.16 -11.88 19.05
CA ASP A 129 0.66 -11.92 20.26
C ASP A 129 1.54 -10.67 20.44
N LEU A 130 1.80 -9.92 19.37
CA LEU A 130 2.63 -8.71 19.37
C LEU A 130 1.84 -7.41 19.51
N LEU A 131 0.50 -7.48 19.62
CA LEU A 131 -0.36 -6.31 19.85
C LEU A 131 0.04 -5.47 21.07
N PRO A 132 0.40 -6.05 22.24
CA PRO A 132 0.83 -5.24 23.39
C PRO A 132 2.09 -4.42 23.10
N THR A 133 3.02 -4.97 22.31
CA THR A 133 4.24 -4.26 21.90
C THR A 133 3.88 -3.10 20.98
N LEU A 134 3.02 -3.32 19.98
CA LEU A 134 2.53 -2.25 19.10
C LEU A 134 1.83 -1.13 19.88
N MET A 135 1.01 -1.47 20.88
CA MET A 135 0.36 -0.48 21.75
C MET A 135 1.36 0.37 22.53
N SER A 136 2.42 -0.22 23.08
CA SER A 136 3.48 0.54 23.78
C SER A 136 4.17 1.50 22.82
N GLU A 137 4.59 0.99 21.67
CA GLU A 137 5.36 1.74 20.67
C GLU A 137 4.56 2.87 20.03
N PHE A 138 3.23 2.74 19.94
CA PHE A 138 2.35 3.83 19.49
C PHE A 138 2.52 5.11 20.34
N PHE A 139 2.66 4.95 21.66
CA PHE A 139 2.83 6.09 22.56
C PHE A 139 4.27 6.61 22.57
N GLU A 140 5.25 5.72 22.42
CA GLU A 140 6.68 6.04 22.49
C GLU A 140 7.23 6.68 21.20
N GLN A 141 6.70 6.29 20.03
CA GLN A 141 7.23 6.67 18.72
C GLN A 141 6.19 7.38 17.84
N PRO A 142 6.07 8.73 17.90
CA PRO A 142 5.05 9.48 17.16
C PRO A 142 5.04 9.22 15.64
N HIS A 143 6.22 9.05 15.04
CA HIS A 143 6.37 8.80 13.60
C HIS A 143 5.88 7.41 13.15
N LEU A 144 5.70 6.46 14.08
CA LEU A 144 5.19 5.11 13.80
C LEU A 144 3.70 4.96 14.10
N ARG A 145 3.04 5.98 14.67
CA ARG A 145 1.63 5.91 15.07
C ARG A 145 0.72 5.45 13.94
N PHE A 146 0.88 6.02 12.74
CA PHE A 146 0.06 5.65 11.60
C PHE A 146 0.33 4.20 11.14
N PRO A 147 1.58 3.77 10.82
CA PRO A 147 1.87 2.37 10.50
C PRO A 147 1.37 1.37 11.55
N ILE A 148 1.58 1.68 12.84
CA ILE A 148 1.15 0.84 13.96
C ILE A 148 -0.38 0.73 13.99
N LEU A 149 -1.09 1.86 13.97
CA LEU A 149 -2.54 1.86 14.05
C LEU A 149 -3.16 1.19 12.82
N HIS A 150 -2.57 1.40 11.64
CA HIS A 150 -2.95 0.75 10.38
C HIS A 150 -2.75 -0.77 10.43
N ALA A 151 -1.70 -1.26 11.10
CA ALA A 151 -1.55 -2.68 11.38
C ALA A 151 -2.64 -3.18 12.33
N MET A 152 -2.90 -2.45 13.41
CA MET A 152 -3.81 -2.86 14.49
C MET A 152 -5.27 -2.99 14.04
N ILE A 153 -5.76 -2.15 13.12
CA ILE A 153 -7.14 -2.24 12.60
C ILE A 153 -7.44 -3.54 11.82
N SER A 154 -6.41 -4.31 11.46
CA SER A 154 -6.60 -5.63 10.84
C SER A 154 -6.96 -6.73 11.84
N PHE A 155 -6.74 -6.51 13.15
CA PHE A 155 -6.98 -7.47 14.21
C PHE A 155 -8.36 -7.28 14.81
N ARG A 156 -9.14 -8.37 14.86
CA ARG A 156 -10.50 -8.38 15.41
C ARG A 156 -10.48 -8.88 16.85
N THR A 157 -10.12 -8.01 17.78
CA THR A 157 -10.09 -8.31 19.22
C THR A 157 -10.77 -7.20 20.04
N GLU A 158 -11.42 -7.57 21.14
CA GLU A 158 -12.04 -6.62 22.08
C GLU A 158 -11.01 -5.76 22.82
N ASP A 159 -9.79 -6.29 22.99
CA ASP A 159 -8.71 -5.61 23.73
C ASP A 159 -8.34 -4.25 23.09
N LEU A 160 -8.60 -4.09 21.79
CA LEU A 160 -8.30 -2.87 21.04
C LEU A 160 -9.44 -1.84 21.07
N ILE A 161 -10.64 -2.18 21.55
CA ILE A 161 -11.78 -1.24 21.55
C ILE A 161 -11.46 -0.01 22.39
N GLY A 162 -10.95 -0.21 23.61
CA GLY A 162 -10.57 0.90 24.50
C GLY A 162 -9.50 1.78 23.88
N PHE A 163 -8.49 1.15 23.25
CA PHE A 163 -7.40 1.84 22.58
C PHE A 163 -7.88 2.69 21.39
N PHE A 164 -8.70 2.13 20.49
CA PHE A 164 -9.28 2.89 19.38
C PHE A 164 -10.20 4.01 19.87
N TYR A 165 -11.00 3.75 20.90
CA TYR A 165 -11.88 4.77 21.48
C TYR A 165 -11.10 5.98 22.01
N GLU A 166 -9.99 5.74 22.72
CA GLU A 166 -9.11 6.80 23.24
C GLU A 166 -8.50 7.64 22.12
N ILE A 167 -8.07 7.01 21.02
CA ILE A 167 -7.50 7.72 19.87
C ILE A 167 -8.56 8.53 19.13
N ALA A 168 -9.73 7.95 18.85
CA ALA A 168 -10.80 8.63 18.13
C ALA A 168 -11.32 9.88 18.89
N ARG A 169 -11.37 9.79 20.23
CA ARG A 169 -11.80 10.89 21.11
C ARG A 169 -10.69 11.90 21.42
N GLY A 170 -9.44 11.47 21.45
CA GLY A 170 -8.30 12.30 21.84
C GLY A 170 -7.93 13.38 20.83
N GLU A 171 -6.99 14.23 21.23
CA GLU A 171 -6.40 15.29 20.38
C GLU A 171 -5.30 14.71 19.47
N TYR A 172 -5.67 13.76 18.62
CA TYR A 172 -4.78 13.18 17.61
C TYR A 172 -5.04 13.77 16.22
N GLU A 173 -4.09 13.55 15.31
CA GLU A 173 -4.21 13.90 13.89
C GLU A 173 -5.39 13.15 13.26
N ASN A 174 -6.04 13.78 12.28
CA ASN A 174 -7.26 13.22 11.69
C ASN A 174 -7.05 11.88 10.99
N ASP A 175 -5.87 11.61 10.43
CA ASP A 175 -5.56 10.31 9.83
C ASP A 175 -5.57 9.19 10.89
N LEU A 176 -4.98 9.42 12.06
CA LEU A 176 -5.03 8.48 13.20
C LEU A 176 -6.46 8.30 13.71
N ARG A 177 -7.22 9.39 13.84
CA ARG A 177 -8.61 9.32 14.29
C ARG A 177 -9.49 8.56 13.29
N VAL A 178 -9.27 8.71 11.99
CA VAL A 178 -9.94 7.93 10.94
C VAL A 178 -9.65 6.43 11.10
N LEU A 179 -8.38 6.04 11.26
CA LEU A 179 -8.02 4.63 11.48
C LEU A 179 -8.67 4.07 12.76
N ALA A 180 -8.69 4.85 13.84
CA ALA A 180 -9.37 4.46 15.07
C ALA A 180 -10.88 4.23 14.87
N VAL A 181 -11.55 5.10 14.09
CA VAL A 181 -12.97 4.92 13.73
C VAL A 181 -13.16 3.65 12.88
N ILE A 182 -12.25 3.33 11.95
CA ILE A 182 -12.28 2.06 11.21
C ILE A 182 -12.18 0.87 12.18
N GLY A 183 -11.23 0.92 13.13
CA GLY A 183 -11.07 -0.13 14.15
C GLY A 183 -12.32 -0.34 15.01
N LEU A 184 -13.03 0.75 15.37
CA LEU A 184 -14.30 0.67 16.10
C LEU A 184 -15.45 0.13 15.23
N ASN A 185 -15.51 0.51 13.95
CA ASN A 185 -16.55 0.07 13.02
C ASN A 185 -16.40 -1.41 12.62
N GLY A 186 -15.15 -1.89 12.52
CA GLY A 186 -14.81 -3.23 12.04
C GLY A 186 -14.85 -4.35 13.09
N ASN A 187 -15.28 -4.08 14.32
CA ASN A 187 -15.28 -5.10 15.38
C ASN A 187 -16.46 -6.07 15.23
N ASP A 188 -16.15 -7.38 15.18
CA ASP A 188 -17.14 -8.45 14.97
C ASP A 188 -18.10 -8.65 16.16
N ASN A 189 -17.77 -8.12 17.34
CA ASN A 189 -18.53 -8.35 18.57
C ASN A 189 -19.69 -7.36 18.80
N GLY A 190 -19.95 -6.49 17.83
CA GLY A 190 -21.09 -5.59 17.81
C GLY A 190 -20.72 -4.27 17.12
N ARG A 191 -21.71 -3.65 16.45
CA ARG A 191 -21.56 -2.28 15.99
C ARG A 191 -21.31 -1.40 17.20
N PHE A 192 -20.23 -0.62 17.18
CA PHE A 192 -20.07 0.45 18.14
C PHE A 192 -21.24 1.41 17.96
N ASP A 193 -22.13 1.54 18.94
CA ASP A 193 -23.37 2.33 18.79
C ASP A 193 -23.25 3.75 19.35
N ALA A 194 -22.18 4.05 20.08
CA ALA A 194 -22.04 5.32 20.80
C ALA A 194 -21.35 6.43 19.99
N TRP A 195 -21.64 6.52 18.69
CA TRP A 195 -21.04 7.50 17.77
C TRP A 195 -21.32 8.95 18.16
N GLU A 196 -22.46 9.21 18.82
CA GLU A 196 -22.86 10.53 19.32
C GLU A 196 -21.81 11.15 20.25
N MET A 197 -21.00 10.34 20.93
CA MET A 197 -19.92 10.82 21.81
C MET A 197 -18.78 11.52 21.08
N PHE A 198 -18.70 11.41 19.76
CA PHE A 198 -17.67 12.03 18.92
C PHE A 198 -18.15 13.27 18.16
N GLY A 199 -19.43 13.62 18.25
CA GLY A 199 -20.08 14.59 17.35
C GLY A 199 -19.61 16.05 17.49
N ASP A 200 -19.04 16.43 18.64
CA ASP A 200 -18.84 17.84 19.03
C ASP A 200 -17.36 18.22 19.15
N THR A 201 -16.57 17.85 18.13
CA THR A 201 -15.10 18.04 18.14
C THR A 201 -14.65 19.37 17.51
N GLY A 202 -15.57 20.16 16.96
CA GLY A 202 -15.27 21.41 16.25
C GLY A 202 -14.61 21.22 14.87
N ASP A 203 -14.33 19.97 14.48
CA ASP A 203 -13.76 19.59 13.19
C ASP A 203 -14.87 19.08 12.25
N ALA A 204 -15.21 19.88 11.24
CA ALA A 204 -16.27 19.55 10.29
C ALA A 204 -15.94 18.31 9.42
N ASP A 205 -14.66 18.06 9.12
CA ASP A 205 -14.23 16.91 8.32
C ASP A 205 -14.38 15.61 9.13
N PHE A 206 -13.95 15.64 10.39
CA PHE A 206 -14.13 14.49 11.28
C PHE A 206 -15.60 14.26 11.66
N SER A 207 -16.37 15.32 11.93
CA SER A 207 -17.82 15.19 12.17
C SER A 207 -18.56 14.59 10.96
N ALA A 208 -18.13 14.89 9.73
CA ALA A 208 -18.69 14.27 8.53
C ALA A 208 -18.42 12.76 8.47
N LEU A 209 -17.22 12.32 8.88
CA LEU A 209 -16.91 10.90 9.04
C LEU A 209 -17.81 10.21 10.06
N ILE A 210 -17.99 10.80 11.25
CA ILE A 210 -18.83 10.20 12.29
C ILE A 210 -20.28 10.06 11.79
N CYS A 211 -20.82 11.07 11.12
CA CYS A 211 -22.14 10.98 10.52
C CYS A 211 -22.25 9.93 9.41
N HIS A 212 -21.18 9.76 8.61
CA HIS A 212 -21.10 8.71 7.59
C HIS A 212 -21.20 7.32 8.21
N VAL A 213 -20.41 7.06 9.25
CA VAL A 213 -20.36 5.74 9.92
C VAL A 213 -21.64 5.48 10.74
N SER A 214 -22.23 6.51 11.36
CA SER A 214 -23.48 6.38 12.11
C SER A 214 -24.73 6.18 11.24
N GLY A 215 -24.63 6.36 9.92
CA GLY A 215 -25.75 6.22 8.99
C GLY A 215 -26.76 7.37 9.06
N THR A 216 -26.36 8.55 9.53
CA THR A 216 -27.25 9.71 9.65
C THR A 216 -27.54 10.30 8.26
N SER A 217 -28.81 10.48 7.91
CA SER A 217 -29.23 11.00 6.60
C SER A 217 -28.94 12.50 6.43
N GLY A 218 -28.47 12.90 5.24
CA GLY A 218 -28.31 14.31 4.84
C GLY A 218 -26.86 14.85 4.82
N CYS A 219 -25.86 13.99 4.92
CA CYS A 219 -24.46 14.40 5.02
C CYS A 219 -23.80 14.70 3.67
N ALA A 220 -22.82 15.61 3.69
CA ALA A 220 -21.95 15.86 2.54
C ALA A 220 -21.19 14.57 2.21
N PRO A 221 -21.32 14.03 0.98
CA PRO A 221 -20.88 12.68 0.65
C PRO A 221 -19.35 12.51 0.56
N ALA A 222 -18.58 13.61 0.52
CA ALA A 222 -17.14 13.54 0.42
C ALA A 222 -16.47 14.63 1.25
N SER A 223 -15.86 14.18 2.33
CA SER A 223 -14.89 14.90 3.12
C SER A 223 -13.58 14.12 3.08
N GLY A 224 -12.45 14.74 3.44
CA GLY A 224 -11.16 14.06 3.39
C GLY A 224 -11.11 12.83 4.30
N CYS A 225 -11.68 12.95 5.50
CA CYS A 225 -11.80 11.87 6.45
C CYS A 225 -12.68 10.72 5.93
N VAL A 226 -13.80 11.02 5.26
CA VAL A 226 -14.67 10.00 4.64
C VAL A 226 -13.96 9.29 3.49
N LEU A 227 -13.21 10.01 2.66
CA LEU A 227 -12.45 9.40 1.56
C LEU A 227 -11.33 8.49 2.07
N LEU A 228 -10.58 8.93 3.09
CA LEU A 228 -9.56 8.10 3.74
C LEU A 228 -10.19 6.85 4.38
N PHE A 229 -11.32 7.01 5.05
CA PHE A 229 -12.06 5.89 5.64
C PHE A 229 -12.41 4.83 4.58
N ARG A 230 -13.08 5.26 3.50
CA ARG A 230 -13.52 4.36 2.44
C ARG A 230 -12.36 3.67 1.72
N VAL A 231 -11.27 4.39 1.42
CA VAL A 231 -10.13 3.77 0.72
C VAL A 231 -9.42 2.74 1.59
N VAL A 232 -9.28 2.98 2.90
CA VAL A 232 -8.66 2.01 3.80
C VAL A 232 -9.56 0.80 4.02
N GLU A 233 -10.89 0.96 4.08
CA GLU A 233 -11.82 -0.17 4.10
C GLU A 233 -11.67 -1.05 2.85
N ILE A 234 -11.54 -0.42 1.68
CA ILE A 234 -11.27 -1.14 0.42
C ILE A 234 -9.91 -1.85 0.51
N GLU A 235 -8.86 -1.22 1.04
CA GLU A 235 -7.55 -1.84 1.22
C GLU A 235 -7.62 -3.10 2.11
N LEU A 236 -8.33 -3.01 3.24
CA LEU A 236 -8.53 -4.15 4.14
C LEU A 236 -9.33 -5.28 3.49
N ALA A 237 -10.28 -4.95 2.62
CA ALA A 237 -11.04 -5.93 1.84
C ALA A 237 -10.22 -6.54 0.68
N ALA A 238 -9.34 -5.74 0.05
CA ALA A 238 -8.52 -6.15 -1.08
C ALA A 238 -7.57 -7.31 -0.72
N GLY A 239 -7.09 -7.36 0.52
CA GLY A 239 -6.29 -8.47 1.03
C GLY A 239 -6.98 -9.84 1.05
N ARG A 240 -8.32 -9.88 0.85
CA ARG A 240 -9.14 -11.11 0.85
C ARG A 240 -9.81 -11.37 -0.50
N MET A 241 -9.28 -10.84 -1.60
CA MET A 241 -9.85 -11.04 -2.93
C MET A 241 -9.63 -12.47 -3.43
N GLU A 242 -10.66 -13.29 -3.28
CA GLU A 242 -10.64 -14.69 -3.74
C GLU A 242 -11.58 -14.94 -4.93
N ASP A 243 -12.56 -14.05 -5.15
CA ASP A 243 -13.60 -14.27 -6.15
C ASP A 243 -13.88 -13.06 -7.08
N PRO A 244 -14.52 -13.30 -8.24
CA PRO A 244 -14.88 -12.24 -9.20
C PRO A 244 -15.82 -11.15 -8.65
N ALA A 245 -16.68 -11.48 -7.67
CA ALA A 245 -17.62 -10.51 -7.11
C ALA A 245 -16.90 -9.48 -6.23
N ALA A 246 -15.90 -9.93 -5.46
CA ALA A 246 -15.00 -9.08 -4.69
C ALA A 246 -14.20 -8.13 -5.61
N CYS A 247 -13.68 -8.62 -6.74
CA CYS A 247 -13.01 -7.77 -7.73
C CYS A 247 -13.94 -6.68 -8.28
N ARG A 248 -15.18 -7.03 -8.63
CA ARG A 248 -16.17 -6.07 -9.12
C ARG A 248 -16.51 -5.01 -8.07
N ALA A 249 -16.80 -5.43 -6.84
CA ALA A 249 -17.13 -4.53 -5.75
C ALA A 249 -16.00 -3.53 -5.48
N MET A 250 -14.76 -4.01 -5.49
CA MET A 250 -13.58 -3.15 -5.32
C MET A 250 -13.42 -2.14 -6.45
N ILE A 251 -13.48 -2.57 -7.73
CA ILE A 251 -13.33 -1.66 -8.87
C ILE A 251 -14.40 -0.57 -8.85
N LEU A 252 -15.66 -0.93 -8.59
CA LEU A 252 -16.75 0.04 -8.50
C LEU A 252 -16.54 1.01 -7.33
N ALA A 253 -16.18 0.50 -6.15
CA ALA A 253 -15.95 1.35 -4.98
C ALA A 253 -14.77 2.32 -5.16
N LEU A 254 -13.69 1.86 -5.79
CA LEU A 254 -12.55 2.71 -6.13
C LEU A 254 -12.94 3.75 -7.19
N HIS A 255 -13.65 3.34 -8.25
CA HIS A 255 -14.11 4.26 -9.28
C HIS A 255 -14.97 5.39 -8.68
N ASP A 256 -15.88 5.06 -7.76
CA ASP A 256 -16.68 6.04 -7.03
C ASP A 256 -15.83 7.02 -6.20
N ILE A 257 -14.72 6.57 -5.61
CA ILE A 257 -13.79 7.43 -4.85
C ILE A 257 -13.03 8.37 -5.80
N LEU A 258 -12.60 7.88 -6.96
CA LEU A 258 -11.84 8.66 -7.93
C LEU A 258 -12.67 9.73 -8.65
N GLN A 259 -14.01 9.71 -8.51
CA GLN A 259 -14.86 10.81 -8.99
C GLN A 259 -14.71 12.11 -8.16
N TYR A 260 -14.09 12.04 -6.98
CA TYR A 260 -13.86 13.19 -6.12
C TYR A 260 -12.49 13.82 -6.40
N ASP A 261 -12.38 15.14 -6.18
CA ASP A 261 -11.09 15.85 -6.27
C ASP A 261 -10.22 15.54 -5.05
N ILE A 262 -9.48 14.42 -5.11
CA ILE A 262 -8.57 14.00 -4.04
C ILE A 262 -7.40 14.97 -3.90
N GLY A 263 -7.00 15.65 -4.99
CA GLY A 263 -5.83 16.53 -5.02
C GLY A 263 -5.94 17.74 -4.09
N SER A 264 -7.15 18.20 -3.81
CA SER A 264 -7.44 19.34 -2.91
C SER A 264 -7.63 18.96 -1.45
N VAL A 265 -7.63 17.67 -1.11
CA VAL A 265 -7.87 17.17 0.25
C VAL A 265 -6.58 17.17 1.08
N LEU A 266 -6.66 17.55 2.37
CA LEU A 266 -5.50 17.58 3.29
C LEU A 266 -4.86 16.19 3.47
N LEU A 267 -5.68 15.14 3.52
CA LEU A 267 -5.27 13.75 3.71
C LEU A 267 -4.83 13.03 2.42
N LYS A 268 -4.56 13.77 1.34
CA LYS A 268 -4.25 13.20 0.01
C LYS A 268 -3.10 12.18 0.04
N SER A 269 -2.04 12.42 0.82
CA SER A 269 -0.89 11.53 0.89
C SER A 269 -1.28 10.15 1.41
N ARG A 270 -2.09 10.09 2.48
CA ARG A 270 -2.59 8.84 3.05
C ARG A 270 -3.55 8.10 2.12
N ILE A 271 -4.38 8.85 1.39
CA ILE A 271 -5.27 8.29 0.37
C ILE A 271 -4.43 7.67 -0.76
N TYR A 272 -3.41 8.38 -1.24
CA TYR A 272 -2.54 7.89 -2.32
C TYR A 272 -1.71 6.67 -1.88
N GLU A 273 -1.20 6.66 -0.65
CA GLU A 273 -0.53 5.49 -0.06
C GLU A 273 -1.46 4.26 -0.06
N SER A 274 -2.72 4.43 0.33
CA SER A 274 -3.71 3.34 0.36
C SER A 274 -4.09 2.87 -1.04
N LEU A 275 -4.32 3.80 -1.98
CA LEU A 275 -4.57 3.49 -3.40
C LEU A 275 -3.40 2.71 -4.02
N SER A 276 -2.17 3.13 -3.75
CA SER A 276 -0.95 2.45 -4.21
C SER A 276 -0.90 1.00 -3.74
N ARG A 277 -1.21 0.74 -2.47
CA ARG A 277 -1.29 -0.63 -1.92
C ARG A 277 -2.39 -1.45 -2.59
N ILE A 278 -3.57 -0.86 -2.80
CA ILE A 278 -4.68 -1.52 -3.49
C ILE A 278 -4.29 -1.93 -4.92
N LEU A 279 -3.68 -1.02 -5.68
CA LEU A 279 -3.18 -1.30 -7.03
C LEU A 279 -2.14 -2.43 -7.03
N GLY A 280 -1.28 -2.49 -6.00
CA GLY A 280 -0.37 -3.62 -5.79
C GLY A 280 -1.12 -4.94 -5.56
N LEU A 281 -2.15 -4.95 -4.72
CA LEU A 281 -2.98 -6.13 -4.42
C LEU A 281 -3.85 -6.58 -5.62
N MET A 282 -4.11 -5.70 -6.58
CA MET A 282 -4.80 -6.05 -7.83
C MET A 282 -3.97 -6.94 -8.75
N GLN A 283 -2.66 -7.08 -8.52
CA GLN A 283 -1.77 -7.96 -9.27
C GLN A 283 -1.96 -9.43 -8.85
N CYS A 284 -3.16 -9.97 -9.09
CA CYS A 284 -3.51 -11.34 -8.75
C CYS A 284 -4.18 -12.05 -9.93
N SER A 285 -4.16 -13.39 -9.90
CA SER A 285 -4.78 -14.22 -10.95
C SER A 285 -6.31 -14.05 -11.00
N CYS A 286 -6.95 -13.79 -9.87
CA CYS A 286 -8.39 -13.53 -9.80
C CYS A 286 -8.77 -12.29 -10.62
N MET A 287 -8.05 -11.17 -10.42
CA MET A 287 -8.25 -9.94 -11.19
C MET A 287 -8.00 -10.17 -12.68
N ARG A 288 -6.93 -10.87 -13.04
CA ARG A 288 -6.64 -11.19 -14.45
C ARG A 288 -7.77 -11.97 -15.13
N ASN A 289 -8.33 -12.96 -14.45
CA ASN A 289 -9.46 -13.74 -14.97
C ASN A 289 -10.76 -12.92 -15.03
N PHE A 290 -10.99 -12.07 -14.02
CA PHE A 290 -12.15 -11.18 -13.93
C PHE A 290 -12.23 -10.21 -15.12
N LEU A 291 -11.08 -9.69 -15.55
CA LEU A 291 -10.94 -8.72 -16.65
C LEU A 291 -11.03 -9.33 -18.05
N LEU A 292 -11.18 -10.65 -18.19
CA LEU A 292 -11.46 -11.28 -19.49
C LEU A 292 -12.88 -11.00 -20.00
N ASN A 293 -13.77 -10.49 -19.15
CA ASN A 293 -15.11 -10.06 -19.53
C ASN A 293 -15.11 -8.56 -19.89
N ASP A 294 -15.67 -8.21 -21.05
CA ASP A 294 -15.65 -6.84 -21.58
C ASP A 294 -16.37 -5.82 -20.70
N GLU A 295 -17.45 -6.19 -20.00
CA GLU A 295 -18.15 -5.29 -19.07
C GLU A 295 -17.27 -4.95 -17.87
N ASN A 296 -16.61 -5.97 -17.31
CA ASN A 296 -15.67 -5.81 -16.21
C ASN A 296 -14.45 -4.99 -16.63
N LEU A 297 -13.93 -5.25 -17.82
CA LEU A 297 -12.81 -4.53 -18.40
C LEU A 297 -13.16 -3.05 -18.61
N ARG A 298 -14.39 -2.75 -19.02
CA ARG A 298 -14.89 -1.36 -19.15
C ARG A 298 -14.76 -0.59 -17.84
N HIS A 299 -15.20 -1.18 -16.72
CA HIS A 299 -15.08 -0.56 -15.40
C HIS A 299 -13.63 -0.36 -14.97
N PHE A 300 -12.77 -1.33 -15.29
CA PHE A 300 -11.35 -1.22 -15.01
C PHE A 300 -10.65 -0.14 -15.84
N ILE A 301 -11.02 0.04 -17.12
CA ILE A 301 -10.49 1.13 -17.95
C ILE A 301 -10.83 2.49 -17.33
N TYR A 302 -12.09 2.71 -16.92
CA TYR A 302 -12.46 3.96 -16.25
C TYR A 302 -11.78 4.17 -14.91
N LEU A 303 -11.51 3.08 -14.17
CA LEU A 303 -10.71 3.15 -12.96
C LEU A 303 -9.29 3.62 -13.30
N ALA A 304 -8.60 2.93 -14.23
CA ALA A 304 -7.23 3.22 -14.63
C ALA A 304 -7.07 4.63 -15.22
N ASP A 305 -8.09 5.13 -15.91
CA ASP A 305 -8.11 6.49 -16.45
C ASP A 305 -8.28 7.57 -15.36
N GLY A 306 -9.02 7.25 -14.30
CA GLY A 306 -9.29 8.17 -13.19
C GLY A 306 -8.22 8.19 -12.08
N VAL A 307 -7.19 7.35 -12.16
CA VAL A 307 -6.12 7.32 -11.16
C VAL A 307 -5.28 8.60 -11.24
N PRO A 308 -4.91 9.24 -10.11
CA PRO A 308 -4.02 10.39 -10.10
C PRO A 308 -2.69 10.12 -10.81
N VAL A 309 -2.14 11.14 -11.47
CA VAL A 309 -0.90 11.01 -12.26
C VAL A 309 0.27 10.47 -11.44
N GLU A 310 0.33 10.82 -10.15
CA GLU A 310 1.37 10.38 -9.23
C GLU A 310 1.35 8.86 -8.96
N LEU A 311 0.23 8.20 -9.23
CA LEU A 311 0.04 6.76 -9.06
C LEU A 311 0.02 5.99 -10.39
N PHE A 312 0.23 6.69 -11.51
CA PHE A 312 0.10 6.07 -12.82
C PHE A 312 1.19 5.04 -13.11
N GLU A 313 2.38 5.18 -12.51
CA GLU A 313 3.43 4.17 -12.61
C GLU A 313 2.98 2.82 -12.00
N GLN A 314 2.18 2.83 -10.93
CA GLN A 314 1.61 1.61 -10.35
C GLN A 314 0.56 1.01 -11.29
N VAL A 315 -0.21 1.85 -12.00
CA VAL A 315 -1.17 1.40 -13.02
C VAL A 315 -0.46 0.75 -14.20
N SER A 316 0.60 1.36 -14.74
CA SER A 316 1.35 0.78 -15.86
C SER A 316 1.94 -0.59 -15.49
N ARG A 317 2.52 -0.71 -14.29
CA ARG A 317 3.01 -2.00 -13.76
C ARG A 317 1.90 -3.04 -13.60
N LEU A 318 0.71 -2.62 -13.16
CA LEU A 318 -0.46 -3.51 -13.08
C LEU A 318 -0.87 -4.00 -14.48
N LEU A 319 -0.89 -3.12 -15.49
CA LEU A 319 -1.20 -3.47 -16.87
C LEU A 319 -0.20 -4.48 -17.45
N GLU A 320 1.10 -4.28 -17.19
CA GLU A 320 2.16 -5.21 -17.57
C GLU A 320 1.95 -6.60 -16.94
N PHE A 321 1.58 -6.65 -15.65
CA PHE A 321 1.28 -7.91 -14.95
C PHE A 321 0.05 -8.63 -15.53
N LEU A 322 -1.02 -7.90 -15.84
CA LEU A 322 -2.25 -8.45 -16.41
C LEU A 322 -2.02 -9.06 -17.81
N GLY A 323 -1.04 -8.50 -18.53
CA GLY A 323 -0.48 -9.05 -19.77
C GLY A 323 -1.29 -8.73 -21.03
N GLY A 324 -0.72 -9.10 -22.18
CA GLY A 324 -1.19 -8.66 -23.50
C GLY A 324 -2.64 -8.99 -23.84
N GLY A 325 -3.22 -10.05 -23.26
CA GLY A 325 -4.63 -10.39 -23.48
C GLY A 325 -5.60 -9.33 -22.97
N VAL A 326 -5.33 -8.77 -21.79
CA VAL A 326 -6.12 -7.67 -21.22
C VAL A 326 -5.90 -6.39 -22.03
N MET A 327 -4.64 -6.11 -22.39
CA MET A 327 -4.29 -4.94 -23.21
C MET A 327 -5.00 -4.93 -24.56
N MET A 328 -5.00 -6.04 -25.31
CA MET A 328 -5.74 -6.16 -26.56
C MET A 328 -7.26 -5.96 -26.38
N GLY A 329 -7.81 -6.42 -25.24
CA GLY A 329 -9.20 -6.20 -24.89
C GLY A 329 -9.50 -4.71 -24.67
N MET A 330 -8.60 -3.99 -24.00
CA MET A 330 -8.72 -2.55 -23.77
C MET A 330 -8.66 -1.77 -25.08
N GLU A 331 -7.68 -2.09 -25.94
CA GLU A 331 -7.53 -1.49 -27.27
C GLU A 331 -8.82 -1.62 -28.09
N ARG A 332 -9.38 -2.82 -28.15
CA ARG A 332 -10.64 -3.09 -28.85
C ARG A 332 -11.81 -2.26 -28.28
N LEU A 333 -11.97 -2.23 -26.95
CA LEU A 333 -13.06 -1.48 -26.32
C LEU A 333 -12.94 0.03 -26.52
N VAL A 334 -11.72 0.57 -26.53
CA VAL A 334 -11.49 2.00 -26.80
C VAL A 334 -11.75 2.30 -28.29
N ALA A 335 -11.23 1.49 -29.20
CA ALA A 335 -11.40 1.69 -30.65
C ALA A 335 -12.86 1.56 -31.12
N ASP A 336 -13.61 0.59 -30.58
CA ASP A 336 -15.02 0.37 -30.94
C ASP A 336 -15.97 1.44 -30.36
N GLY A 337 -15.45 2.47 -29.68
CA GLY A 337 -16.25 3.47 -28.96
C GLY A 337 -16.97 2.90 -27.74
N GLY A 338 -16.56 1.71 -27.30
CA GLY A 338 -17.06 1.05 -26.10
C GLY A 338 -16.60 1.75 -24.82
N VAL A 339 -15.57 2.59 -24.85
CA VAL A 339 -15.14 3.43 -23.72
C VAL A 339 -14.74 4.81 -24.25
N HIS A 340 -15.07 5.86 -23.49
CA HIS A 340 -14.59 7.22 -23.73
C HIS A 340 -13.63 7.60 -22.61
N LEU A 341 -12.35 7.73 -22.96
CA LEU A 341 -11.29 8.22 -22.07
C LEU A 341 -11.35 9.75 -21.98
N ASP A 342 -10.80 10.32 -20.90
CA ASP A 342 -10.68 11.77 -20.77
C ASP A 342 -9.66 12.34 -21.78
N GLU A 343 -10.16 12.96 -22.85
CA GLU A 343 -9.35 13.52 -23.95
C GLU A 343 -8.31 14.56 -23.52
N ARG A 344 -8.44 15.19 -22.34
CA ARG A 344 -7.56 16.29 -21.91
C ARG A 344 -6.53 15.89 -20.84
N SER A 345 -6.78 14.82 -20.10
CA SER A 345 -5.95 14.44 -18.95
C SER A 345 -5.66 12.94 -18.82
N SER A 346 -6.14 12.11 -19.74
CA SER A 346 -5.95 10.66 -19.71
C SER A 346 -4.47 10.26 -19.84
N GLN A 347 -3.89 9.84 -18.71
CA GLN A 347 -2.57 9.18 -18.68
C GLN A 347 -2.64 7.80 -19.35
N LEU A 348 -3.79 7.13 -19.23
CA LEU A 348 -4.02 5.83 -19.86
C LEU A 348 -3.93 5.92 -21.38
N SER A 349 -4.54 6.95 -21.99
CA SER A 349 -4.45 7.21 -23.43
C SER A 349 -3.00 7.41 -23.86
N SER A 350 -2.25 8.23 -23.12
CA SER A 350 -0.83 8.50 -23.39
C SER A 350 0.03 7.22 -23.30
N TYR A 351 -0.27 6.34 -22.34
CA TYR A 351 0.40 5.05 -22.19
C TYR A 351 0.07 4.07 -23.31
N LEU A 352 -1.21 3.96 -23.70
CA LEU A 352 -1.60 3.11 -24.82
C LEU A 352 -0.90 3.59 -26.12
N MET A 353 -0.84 4.92 -26.34
CA MET A 353 -0.09 5.50 -27.47
C MET A 353 1.40 5.17 -27.46
N SER A 354 2.06 5.21 -26.30
CA SER A 354 3.48 4.87 -26.20
C SER A 354 3.76 3.38 -26.46
N MET A 355 2.77 2.52 -26.22
CA MET A 355 2.79 1.10 -26.57
C MET A 355 2.48 0.83 -28.06
N GLY A 356 2.19 1.88 -28.84
CA GLY A 356 1.94 1.80 -30.29
C GLY A 356 0.47 1.83 -30.69
N PHE A 357 -0.46 2.12 -29.76
CA PHE A 357 -1.88 2.25 -30.06
C PHE A 357 -2.25 3.68 -30.46
N ASP A 358 -2.64 3.90 -31.71
CA ASP A 358 -3.18 5.19 -32.14
C ASP A 358 -4.72 5.10 -32.28
N PRO A 359 -5.50 5.66 -31.34
CA PRO A 359 -6.96 5.65 -31.42
C PRO A 359 -7.52 6.45 -32.60
N LEU A 360 -6.69 7.27 -33.28
CA LEU A 360 -7.10 8.06 -34.45
C LEU A 360 -6.82 7.34 -35.80
N LEU A 361 -6.19 6.16 -35.78
CA LEU A 361 -5.87 5.37 -36.97
C LEU A 361 -6.85 4.20 -37.25
N LEU A 362 -7.92 4.05 -36.45
CA LEU A 362 -8.96 3.02 -36.62
C LEU A 362 -10.28 3.59 -37.14
#